data_AF-G5EE41-F1
#
_entry.id   AF-G5EE41-F1
#
_cell.length_a   1.000
_cell.length_b   1.000
_cell.length_c   1.000
_cell.angle_alpha   90.00
_cell.angle_beta   90.00
_cell.angle_gamma   90.00
#
_symmetry.space_group_name_H-M   'P 1'
#
loop_
_entity.id
_entity.type
_entity.pdbx_description
1 polymer ?
#
loop_
_entity_poly.entity_id
_entity_poly.type
_entity_poly.pdbx_seq_one_letter_code
_entity_poly.pdbx_strand_id
1 'polypeptide(L)' 'MTQYVFEMGMTCNGCANAARKVLGKLGEDKIKIDDINVETKKITVTTDLPASDVLEALKKTGKEIKQLQ' A
#
# COMPACT_ATOMS: atom_id res chain seq x y z
N MET A 1 -16.25 -2.05 -1.75
CA MET A 1 -14.78 -1.99 -1.63
C MET A 1 -14.13 -3.00 -2.54
N THR A 2 -13.19 -2.51 -3.33
CA THR A 2 -12.36 -3.29 -4.26
C THR A 2 -11.04 -3.63 -3.57
N GLN A 3 -10.52 -4.83 -3.84
CA GLN A 3 -9.18 -5.21 -3.39
C GLN A 3 -8.15 -4.79 -4.45
N TYR A 4 -7.04 -4.22 -4.00
CA TYR A 4 -5.88 -3.94 -4.84
C TYR A 4 -4.64 -4.55 -4.22
N VAL A 5 -3.76 -5.06 -5.08
CA VAL A 5 -2.45 -5.59 -4.69
C VAL A 5 -1.37 -4.73 -5.34
N PHE A 6 -0.38 -4.32 -4.57
CA PHE A 6 0.77 -3.56 -5.05
C PHE A 6 2.05 -4.32 -4.72
N GLU A 7 3.02 -4.27 -5.62
CA GLU A 7 4.40 -4.62 -5.30
C GLU A 7 5.18 -3.33 -5.02
N MET A 8 5.91 -3.31 -3.90
CA MET A 8 6.74 -2.19 -3.47
C MET A 8 8.16 -2.69 -3.20
N GLY A 9 9.18 -1.90 -3.57
CA GLY A 9 10.59 -2.18 -3.27
C GLY A 9 10.94 -2.17 -1.77
N MET A 10 10.36 -3.08 -0.99
CA MET A 10 10.59 -3.28 0.44
C MET A 10 11.86 -4.09 0.67
N THR A 11 12.67 -3.66 1.62
CA THR A 11 13.92 -4.35 2.02
C THR A 11 13.98 -4.67 3.51
N CYS A 12 13.05 -4.12 4.32
CA CYS A 12 12.97 -4.36 5.75
C CYS A 12 11.60 -3.94 6.30
N ASN A 13 11.34 -4.26 7.57
CA ASN A 13 10.13 -3.85 8.30
C ASN A 13 9.94 -2.32 8.34
N GLY A 14 11.02 -1.53 8.25
CA GLY A 14 10.93 -0.07 8.13
C GLY A 14 10.19 0.38 6.87
N CYS A 15 10.36 -0.33 5.75
CA CYS A 15 9.61 -0.05 4.52
C CYS A 15 8.13 -0.37 4.68
N ALA A 16 7.81 -1.51 5.32
CA ALA A 16 6.43 -1.88 5.62
C ALA A 16 5.73 -0.83 6.51
N ASN A 17 6.42 -0.33 7.54
CA ASN A 17 5.89 0.74 8.40
C ASN A 17 5.70 2.06 7.65
N ALA A 18 6.59 2.40 6.70
CA ALA A 18 6.41 3.57 5.85
C ALA A 18 5.15 3.44 4.98
N ALA A 19 4.89 2.26 4.39
CA ALA A 19 3.65 1.97 3.66
C ALA A 19 2.41 2.12 4.56
N ARG A 20 2.40 1.53 5.76
CA ARG A 20 1.29 1.71 6.73
C ARG A 20 1.03 3.18 7.03
N LYS A 21 2.08 3.96 7.28
CA LYS A 21 1.97 5.39 7.62
C LYS A 21 1.37 6.21 6.47
N VAL A 22 1.75 5.96 5.22
CA VAL A 22 1.20 6.74 4.09
C VAL A 22 -0.22 6.32 3.73
N LEU A 23 -0.56 5.03 3.87
CA LEU A 23 -1.91 4.52 3.66
C LEU A 23 -2.86 5.00 4.77
N GLY A 24 -2.42 5.00 6.04
CA GLY A 24 -3.23 5.49 7.17
C GLY A 24 -3.61 6.97 7.06
N LYS A 25 -2.85 7.77 6.30
CA LYS A 25 -3.20 9.17 6.00
C LYS A 25 -4.41 9.33 5.08
N LEU A 26 -4.86 8.26 4.40
CA LEU A 26 -6.09 8.28 3.61
C LEU A 26 -7.35 8.23 4.49
N GLY A 27 -7.22 7.83 5.76
CA GLY A 27 -8.31 7.65 6.71
C GLY A 27 -8.57 6.16 6.99
N GLU A 28 -8.61 5.79 8.27
CA GLU A 28 -8.82 4.39 8.71
C GLU A 28 -10.19 3.84 8.29
N ASP A 29 -11.17 4.72 8.06
CA ASP A 29 -12.51 4.41 7.54
C ASP A 29 -12.54 4.21 6.02
N LYS A 30 -11.53 4.71 5.29
CA LYS A 30 -11.51 4.69 3.82
C LYS A 30 -10.71 3.55 3.23
N ILE A 31 -9.68 3.09 3.95
CA ILE A 31 -8.79 2.03 3.47
C ILE A 31 -8.51 1.02 4.56
N LYS A 32 -8.77 -0.25 4.25
CA LYS A 32 -8.37 -1.39 5.07
C LYS A 32 -7.06 -1.93 4.53
N ILE A 33 -6.03 -1.99 5.39
CA ILE A 33 -4.77 -2.67 5.07
C ILE A 33 -4.93 -4.14 5.42
N ASP A 34 -5.07 -5.01 4.41
CA ASP A 34 -5.27 -6.44 4.63
C ASP A 34 -3.95 -7.15 4.93
N ASP A 35 -2.89 -6.86 4.17
CA ASP A 35 -1.56 -7.44 4.38
C ASP A 35 -0.45 -6.51 3.87
N ILE A 36 0.71 -6.56 4.54
CA ILE A 36 1.97 -5.98 4.05
C ILE A 36 3.08 -6.97 4.34
N ASN A 37 3.57 -7.61 3.29
CA ASN A 37 4.50 -8.72 3.36
C ASN A 37 5.85 -8.32 2.77
N VAL A 38 6.87 -8.23 3.63
CA VAL A 38 8.23 -7.82 3.24
C VAL A 38 8.91 -8.87 2.37
N GLU A 39 8.67 -10.16 2.61
CA GLU A 39 9.30 -11.26 1.87
C GLU A 39 8.83 -11.29 0.41
N THR A 40 7.51 -11.19 0.19
CA THR A 40 6.90 -11.19 -1.14
C THR A 40 6.87 -9.81 -1.79
N LYS A 41 7.23 -8.77 -1.04
CA LYS A 41 7.18 -7.36 -1.46
C LYS A 41 5.77 -6.86 -1.80
N LYS A 42 4.74 -7.49 -1.26
CA LYS A 42 3.34 -7.18 -1.57
C LYS A 42 2.64 -6.37 -0.49
N ILE A 43 1.74 -5.51 -0.93
CA ILE A 43 0.81 -4.74 -0.11
C ILE A 43 -0.59 -5.01 -0.66
N THR A 44 -1.48 -5.55 0.18
CA THR A 44 -2.87 -5.81 -0.17
C THR A 44 -3.77 -4.88 0.63
N VAL A 45 -4.66 -4.18 -0.05
CA VAL A 45 -5.62 -3.26 0.56
C VAL A 45 -7.02 -3.47 0.00
N THR A 46 -8.02 -3.13 0.79
CA THR A 46 -9.43 -3.10 0.39
C THR A 46 -9.98 -1.69 0.62
N THR A 47 -10.53 -1.05 -0.41
CA THR A 47 -11.00 0.35 -0.36
C THR A 47 -12.04 0.64 -1.46
N ASP A 48 -12.84 1.69 -1.30
CA ASP A 48 -13.69 2.26 -2.36
C ASP A 48 -12.97 3.37 -3.16
N LEU A 49 -11.77 3.77 -2.74
CA LEU A 49 -10.93 4.72 -3.49
C LEU A 49 -10.45 4.09 -4.80
N PRO A 50 -10.24 4.88 -5.86
CA PRO A 50 -9.61 4.37 -7.08
C PRO A 50 -8.17 3.92 -6.79
N ALA A 51 -7.69 2.91 -7.52
CA ALA A 51 -6.34 2.39 -7.35
C ALA A 51 -5.24 3.48 -7.51
N SER A 52 -5.50 4.53 -8.30
CA SER A 52 -4.62 5.68 -8.47
C SER A 52 -4.32 6.39 -7.14
N ASP A 53 -5.32 6.57 -6.28
CA ASP A 53 -5.17 7.31 -5.02
C ASP A 53 -4.30 6.51 -4.04
N VAL A 54 -4.50 5.18 -4.01
CA VAL A 54 -3.66 4.27 -3.22
C VAL A 54 -2.23 4.28 -3.75
N LEU A 55 -2.05 4.21 -5.07
CA LEU A 55 -0.74 4.26 -5.72
C LEU A 55 -0.01 5.58 -5.40
N GLU A 56 -0.70 6.72 -5.46
CA GLU A 56 -0.15 8.03 -5.09
C GLU A 56 0.25 8.12 -3.62
N ALA A 57 -0.55 7.54 -2.72
CA ALA A 57 -0.20 7.45 -1.31
C ALA A 57 1.09 6.61 -1.14
N LEU A 58 1.18 5.45 -1.77
CA LEU A 58 2.35 4.56 -1.69
C LEU A 58 3.61 5.21 -2.28
N LYS A 59 3.50 5.99 -3.35
CA LYS A 59 4.63 6.74 -3.93
C LYS A 59 5.29 7.71 -2.94
N LYS A 60 4.56 8.17 -1.91
CA LYS A 60 5.13 9.01 -0.82
C LYS A 60 6.16 8.28 0.04
N THR A 61 6.32 6.97 -0.11
CA THR A 61 7.43 6.21 0.51
C THR A 61 8.77 6.41 -0.19
N GLY A 62 8.79 6.98 -1.40
CA GLY A 62 10.00 7.12 -2.22
C GLY A 62 10.49 5.79 -2.83
N LYS A 63 9.65 4.75 -2.85
CA LYS A 63 9.96 3.44 -3.45
C LYS A 63 9.32 3.31 -4.82
N GLU A 64 9.87 2.42 -5.64
CA GLU A 64 9.19 1.94 -6.85
C GLU A 64 7.97 1.11 -6.44
N ILE A 65 6.82 1.44 -7.01
CA ILE A 65 5.52 0.81 -6.76
C ILE A 65 4.89 0.44 -8.11
N LYS A 66 4.40 -0.79 -8.24
CA LYS A 66 3.54 -1.21 -9.35
C LYS A 66 2.28 -1.88 -8.81
N GLN A 67 1.15 -1.64 -9.46
CA GLN A 67 -0.08 -2.38 -9.17
C GLN A 67 0.01 -3.77 -9.81
N LEU A 68 -0.34 -4.80 -9.05
CA LEU A 68 -0.58 -6.15 -9.54
C LEU A 68 -2.09 -6.29 -9.81
N GLN A 69 -2.44 -7.09 -10.83
CA GLN A 69 -3.80 -7.19 -11.36
C GLN A 69 -4.88 -7.43 -10.30
#